data_AF-A0A0C3BKS8-F1
#
_entry.id   AF-A0A0C3BKS8-F1
#
_cell.length_a   1.000
_cell.length_b   1.000
_cell.length_c   1.000
_cell.angle_alpha   90.00
_cell.angle_beta   90.00
_cell.angle_gamma   90.00
#
_symmetry.space_group_name_H-M   'P 1'
#
loop_
_entity.id
_entity.type
_entity.pdbx_description
1 polymer ?
#
loop_
_entity_poly.entity_id
_entity_poly.type
_entity_poly.pdbx_seq_one_letter_code
_entity_poly.pdbx_strand_id
1 'polypeptide(L)'
;MLSALAQRLLSGSWRHDVLPRAASISKSMFISQSRSLVGIPPATEERKKQYQPPEMRKDVTWNLLADYSQRRAAPTKTAEQIWQDRSNRLGTNPPPSVYYGRSVIVHPDKITLALKALSNRLRGNKVLQTWKYQMRHEKKGVKRRRLVSQRWRRRFAHEVRRKIVLVQSIQRRGQ
;
A
#
# COMPACT_ATOMS: atom_id res chain seq x y z
N MET A 1 -65.86 3.63 -48.65
CA MET A 1 -65.10 2.37 -48.72
C MET A 1 -63.73 2.61 -48.09
N LEU A 2 -63.61 2.29 -46.79
CA LEU A 2 -62.66 1.32 -46.20
C LEU A 2 -61.21 1.85 -46.13
N SER A 3 -60.82 2.46 -45.00
CA SER A 3 -59.95 1.89 -43.93
C SER A 3 -58.50 1.72 -44.37
N ALA A 4 -57.46 2.22 -43.69
CA ALA A 4 -57.13 1.89 -42.31
C ALA A 4 -55.81 2.60 -41.91
N LEU A 5 -55.62 2.83 -40.61
CA LEU A 5 -54.34 2.84 -39.84
C LEU A 5 -53.15 3.66 -40.41
N ALA A 6 -52.49 4.59 -39.71
CA ALA A 6 -52.19 4.73 -38.28
C ALA A 6 -51.73 6.19 -38.08
N GLN A 7 -52.18 6.91 -37.05
CA GLN A 7 -51.51 7.03 -35.73
C GLN A 7 -49.98 7.14 -35.88
N ARG A 8 -49.25 8.15 -35.38
CA ARG A 8 -49.47 8.94 -34.16
C ARG A 8 -48.46 10.11 -34.13
N LEU A 9 -48.99 11.33 -34.18
CA LEU A 9 -48.69 12.47 -33.29
C LEU A 9 -47.25 12.62 -32.80
N LEU A 10 -46.56 13.63 -33.32
CA LEU A 10 -46.30 14.91 -32.65
C LEU A 10 -45.13 14.87 -31.65
N SER A 11 -44.04 15.50 -32.09
CA SER A 11 -43.30 16.53 -31.34
C SER A 11 -43.65 16.64 -29.85
N GLY A 12 -42.96 15.85 -29.03
CA GLY A 12 -42.94 16.01 -27.58
C GLY A 12 -41.55 16.45 -27.13
N SER A 13 -41.33 17.76 -27.06
CA SER A 13 -40.16 18.34 -26.41
C SER A 13 -40.20 18.01 -24.92
N TRP A 14 -39.51 16.95 -24.50
CA TRP A 14 -39.28 16.69 -23.08
C TRP A 14 -38.15 17.60 -22.60
N ARG A 15 -38.52 18.87 -22.36
CA ARG A 15 -37.78 19.77 -21.49
C ARG A 15 -37.85 19.15 -20.09
N HIS A 16 -36.75 18.61 -19.60
CA HIS A 16 -36.64 18.32 -18.18
C HIS A 16 -36.54 19.65 -17.45
N ASP A 17 -37.54 19.92 -16.62
CA ASP A 17 -37.61 21.05 -15.71
C ASP A 17 -36.32 21.12 -14.88
N VAL A 18 -35.52 22.13 -15.21
CA VAL A 18 -34.38 22.58 -14.43
C VAL A 18 -34.97 23.31 -13.23
N LEU A 19 -35.17 22.60 -12.13
CA LEU A 19 -35.44 23.24 -10.84
C LEU A 19 -34.23 24.11 -10.46
N PRO A 20 -34.39 25.43 -10.25
CA PRO A 20 -33.32 26.25 -9.73
C PRO A 20 -33.25 26.02 -8.21
N ARG A 21 -32.43 25.07 -7.76
CA ARG A 21 -32.06 25.00 -6.34
C ARG A 21 -30.98 26.05 -6.08
N ALA A 22 -31.43 27.30 -5.96
CA ALA A 22 -30.64 28.39 -5.40
C ALA A 22 -30.32 28.06 -3.94
N ALA A 23 -29.19 27.38 -3.71
CA ALA A 23 -28.56 27.37 -2.40
C ALA A 23 -27.79 28.70 -2.27
N SER A 24 -28.46 29.70 -1.72
CA SER A 24 -27.81 30.88 -1.14
C SER A 24 -26.90 30.41 0.00
N ILE A 25 -25.64 30.11 -0.31
CA ILE A 25 -24.62 29.96 0.72
C ILE A 25 -24.28 31.39 1.15
N SER A 26 -25.04 31.89 2.13
CA SER A 26 -24.74 33.11 2.87
C SER A 26 -23.29 33.05 3.33
N LYS A 27 -22.46 33.93 2.76
CA LYS A 27 -21.20 34.37 3.35
C LYS A 27 -21.55 35.23 4.57
N SER A 28 -21.84 34.60 5.70
CA SER A 28 -21.72 35.28 6.99
C SER A 28 -20.28 35.13 7.47
N MET A 29 -19.52 36.22 7.29
CA MET A 29 -18.31 36.45 8.07
C MET A 29 -18.72 36.61 9.54
N PHE A 30 -18.67 35.53 10.30
CA PHE A 30 -18.54 35.62 11.75
C PHE A 30 -17.08 35.40 12.10
N ILE A 31 -16.40 36.53 12.27
CA ILE A 31 -15.25 36.64 13.16
C ILE A 31 -15.79 36.35 14.56
N SER A 32 -15.83 35.07 14.94
CA SER A 32 -15.98 34.69 16.34
C SER A 32 -14.58 34.65 16.92
N GLN A 33 -14.18 35.77 17.50
CA GLN A 33 -13.20 35.76 18.58
C GLN A 33 -13.82 35.00 19.75
N SER A 34 -13.69 33.68 19.74
CA SER A 34 -13.75 32.88 20.95
C SER A 34 -12.36 32.33 21.17
N ARG A 35 -11.51 33.16 21.80
CA ARG A 35 -10.40 32.67 22.60
C ARG A 35 -11.03 31.74 23.65
N SER A 36 -11.10 30.46 23.35
CA SER A 36 -11.17 29.47 24.41
C SER A 36 -9.87 29.63 25.19
N LEU A 37 -10.00 30.22 26.37
CA LEU A 37 -9.09 29.94 27.46
C LEU A 37 -9.12 28.42 27.63
N VAL A 38 -8.25 27.73 26.92
CA VAL A 38 -7.83 26.39 27.32
C VAL A 38 -7.09 26.63 28.63
N GLY A 39 -7.86 26.63 29.72
CA GLY A 39 -7.31 26.45 31.05
C GLY A 39 -6.45 25.22 30.95
N ILE A 40 -5.15 25.41 31.05
CA ILE A 40 -4.22 24.33 31.34
C ILE A 40 -4.76 23.73 32.64
N PRO A 41 -5.27 22.49 32.66
CA PRO A 41 -5.64 21.87 33.92
C PRO A 41 -4.40 21.96 34.82
N PRO A 42 -4.53 22.38 36.10
CA PRO A 42 -3.39 22.38 37.00
C PRO A 42 -2.78 20.99 36.94
N ALA A 43 -1.45 20.92 36.77
CA ALA A 43 -0.70 19.69 36.62
C ALA A 43 -1.18 18.67 37.65
N THR A 44 -2.09 17.79 37.24
CA THR A 44 -2.47 16.65 38.03
C THR A 44 -1.20 15.86 38.10
N GLU A 45 -0.63 15.77 39.30
CA GLU A 45 0.52 14.92 39.56
C GLU A 45 0.24 13.60 38.85
N GLU A 46 1.00 13.35 37.77
CA GLU A 46 0.88 12.12 37.01
C GLU A 46 1.21 11.04 38.00
N ARG A 47 0.17 10.43 38.59
CA ARG A 47 0.27 9.28 39.47
C ARG A 47 0.98 8.25 38.61
N LYS A 48 2.30 8.15 38.75
CA LYS A 48 3.14 7.19 38.02
C LYS A 48 2.49 5.86 38.28
N LYS A 49 1.68 5.38 37.33
CA LYS A 49 1.07 4.07 37.43
C LYS A 49 2.28 3.15 37.42
N GLN A 50 2.65 2.63 38.59
CA GLN A 50 3.65 1.59 38.70
C GLN A 50 3.19 0.52 37.73
N TYR A 51 3.91 0.39 36.61
CA TYR A 51 3.68 -0.67 35.67
C TYR A 51 4.02 -1.94 36.41
N GLN A 52 2.99 -2.63 36.91
CA GLN A 52 3.12 -4.02 37.30
C GLN A 52 2.97 -4.80 35.99
N PRO A 53 4.03 -5.49 35.52
CA PRO A 53 3.89 -6.38 34.38
C PRO A 53 2.73 -7.34 34.65
N PRO A 54 1.88 -7.63 33.66
CA PRO A 54 0.83 -8.63 33.84
C PRO A 54 1.48 -9.92 34.34
N GLU A 55 0.94 -10.50 35.42
CA GLU A 55 1.44 -11.76 35.96
C GLU A 55 1.41 -12.81 34.84
N MET A 56 2.59 -13.16 34.33
CA MET A 56 2.68 -14.13 33.25
C MET A 56 2.25 -15.48 33.79
N ARG A 57 1.25 -16.08 33.14
CA ARG A 57 0.78 -17.43 33.43
C ARG A 57 2.00 -18.36 33.38
N LYS A 58 2.34 -18.98 34.51
CA LYS A 58 3.52 -19.86 34.66
C LYS A 58 3.28 -21.21 33.97
N ASP A 59 2.94 -21.18 32.69
CA ASP A 59 2.75 -22.36 31.87
C ASP A 59 4.09 -23.08 31.68
N VAL A 60 4.07 -24.39 31.47
CA VAL A 60 5.26 -25.25 31.25
C VAL A 60 6.19 -24.68 30.17
N THR A 61 5.63 -23.96 29.20
CA THR A 61 6.35 -23.25 28.13
C THR A 61 7.34 -22.21 28.63
N TRP A 62 7.05 -21.50 29.72
CA TRP A 62 7.96 -20.50 30.30
C TRP A 62 9.12 -21.15 31.05
N ASN A 63 8.87 -22.26 31.73
CA ASN A 63 9.93 -23.04 32.38
C ASN A 63 10.88 -23.61 31.33
N LEU A 64 10.36 -24.07 30.18
CA LEU A 64 11.18 -24.53 29.05
C LEU A 64 12.01 -23.40 28.43
N LEU A 65 11.47 -22.18 28.30
CA LEU A 65 12.24 -21.01 27.82
C LEU A 65 13.32 -20.58 28.82
N ALA A 66 13.03 -20.62 30.12
CA ALA A 66 13.99 -20.30 31.17
C ALA A 66 15.13 -21.35 31.21
N ASP A 67 14.79 -22.62 31.09
CA ASP A 67 15.78 -23.70 31.00
C ASP A 67 16.60 -23.58 29.71
N TYR A 68 15.98 -23.23 28.58
CA TYR A 68 16.68 -22.96 27.32
C TYR A 68 17.67 -21.78 27.42
N SER A 69 17.31 -20.71 28.12
CA SER A 69 18.20 -19.56 28.31
C SER A 69 19.36 -19.88 29.26
N GLN A 70 19.13 -20.69 30.30
CA GLN A 70 20.15 -21.14 31.25
C GLN A 70 21.12 -22.16 30.64
N ARG A 71 20.63 -23.05 29.77
CA ARG A 71 21.46 -24.05 29.05
C ARG A 71 22.31 -23.44 27.94
N ARG A 72 21.98 -22.22 27.50
CA ARG A 72 22.76 -21.53 26.48
C ARG A 72 24.06 -21.02 27.11
N ALA A 73 25.18 -21.62 26.73
CA ALA A 73 26.50 -21.12 27.11
C ALA A 73 26.60 -19.61 26.84
N ALA A 74 27.16 -18.87 27.81
CA ALA A 74 27.35 -17.43 27.68
C ALA A 74 28.06 -17.13 26.35
N PRO A 75 27.60 -16.14 25.57
CA PRO A 75 28.25 -15.81 24.32
C PRO A 75 29.72 -15.48 24.59
N THR A 76 30.64 -16.13 23.89
CA THR A 76 32.09 -15.91 24.03
C THR A 76 32.51 -14.49 23.68
N LYS A 77 31.65 -13.76 22.97
CA LYS A 77 31.84 -12.37 22.55
C LYS A 77 30.91 -11.45 23.35
N THR A 78 31.46 -10.33 23.79
CA THR A 78 30.68 -9.25 24.38
C THR A 78 29.64 -8.73 23.38
N ALA A 79 28.51 -8.20 23.87
CA ALA A 79 27.49 -7.58 23.02
C ALA A 79 28.09 -6.54 22.06
N GLU A 80 29.06 -5.77 22.53
CA GLU A 80 29.80 -4.78 21.74
C GLU A 80 30.58 -5.42 20.59
N GLN A 81 31.29 -6.52 20.84
CA GLN A 81 32.03 -7.25 19.82
C GLN A 81 31.09 -7.87 18.77
N ILE A 82 29.92 -8.38 19.19
CA ILE A 82 28.90 -8.91 18.27
C ILE A 82 28.35 -7.79 17.38
N TRP A 83 28.10 -6.60 17.96
CA TRP A 83 27.64 -5.45 17.22
C TRP A 83 28.73 -4.96 16.24
N GLN A 84 29.98 -4.86 16.69
CA GLN A 84 31.10 -4.43 15.87
C GLN A 84 31.37 -5.41 14.72
N ASP A 85 31.34 -6.73 14.96
CA ASP A 85 31.42 -7.75 13.91
C ASP A 85 30.31 -7.60 12.87
N ARG A 86 29.07 -7.32 13.31
CA ARG A 86 27.94 -7.09 12.40
C ARG A 86 28.12 -5.79 11.63
N SER A 87 28.54 -4.73 12.29
CA SER A 87 28.81 -3.43 11.67
C SER A 87 29.88 -3.55 10.59
N ASN A 88 30.99 -4.24 10.89
CA ASN A 88 32.08 -4.49 9.95
C ASN A 88 31.64 -5.35 8.76
N ARG A 89 30.71 -6.30 8.95
CA ARG A 89 30.12 -7.10 7.86
C ARG A 89 29.16 -6.29 6.99
N LEU A 90 28.51 -5.29 7.57
CA LEU A 90 27.69 -4.33 6.85
C LEU A 90 28.62 -3.30 6.20
N GLY A 91 29.31 -3.71 5.14
CA GLY A 91 30.02 -2.74 4.30
C GLY A 91 29.09 -1.58 3.96
N THR A 92 29.56 -0.34 4.15
CA THR A 92 28.77 0.85 3.85
C THR A 92 28.42 0.80 2.37
N ASN A 93 27.18 0.39 2.05
CA ASN A 93 26.72 0.43 0.68
C ASN A 93 26.75 1.90 0.26
N PRO A 94 27.52 2.27 -0.78
CA PRO A 94 27.49 3.64 -1.26
C PRO A 94 26.04 4.03 -1.55
N PRO A 95 25.66 5.30 -1.34
CA PRO A 95 24.31 5.74 -1.61
C PRO A 95 23.92 5.32 -3.03
N PRO A 96 22.72 4.75 -3.22
CA PRO A 96 22.36 4.19 -4.51
C PRO A 96 22.41 5.28 -5.58
N SER A 97 23.28 5.08 -6.56
CA SER A 97 23.40 5.92 -7.76
C SER A 97 22.05 6.07 -8.48
N VAL A 98 21.86 7.13 -9.27
CA VAL A 98 20.68 7.31 -10.15
C VAL A 98 20.49 6.12 -11.11
N TYR A 99 21.58 5.41 -11.43
CA TYR A 99 21.57 4.22 -12.28
C TYR A 99 21.30 2.92 -11.50
N TYR A 100 21.16 3.00 -10.18
CA TYR A 100 20.83 1.85 -9.35
C TYR A 100 19.49 1.24 -9.79
N GLY A 101 19.49 -0.07 -10.04
CA GLY A 101 18.32 -0.77 -10.60
C GLY A 101 18.07 -0.51 -12.09
N ARG A 102 18.99 0.16 -12.81
CA ARG A 102 18.96 0.35 -14.28
C ARG A 102 20.26 -0.07 -14.97
N SER A 103 21.25 -0.51 -14.22
CA SER A 103 22.50 -1.12 -14.71
C SER A 103 22.48 -2.64 -14.53
N VAL A 104 23.28 -3.36 -15.32
CA VAL A 104 23.55 -4.80 -15.19
C VAL A 104 25.03 -5.03 -15.53
N ILE A 105 25.70 -5.92 -14.80
CA ILE A 105 27.09 -6.30 -15.10
C ILE A 105 27.10 -7.14 -16.37
N VAL A 106 27.97 -6.80 -17.31
CA VAL A 106 28.08 -7.49 -18.60
C VAL A 106 29.31 -8.38 -18.57
N HIS A 107 29.14 -9.65 -18.91
CA HIS A 107 30.24 -10.55 -19.23
C HIS A 107 30.41 -10.61 -20.75
N PRO A 108 31.64 -10.57 -21.28
CA PRO A 108 31.91 -10.46 -22.72
C PRO A 108 31.22 -11.55 -23.54
N ASP A 109 31.16 -12.78 -23.01
CA ASP A 109 30.59 -13.93 -23.73
C ASP A 109 29.05 -14.02 -23.64
N LYS A 110 28.41 -13.15 -22.84
CA LYS A 110 26.99 -13.29 -22.44
C LYS A 110 26.21 -11.97 -22.57
N ILE A 111 26.49 -11.18 -23.60
CA ILE A 111 25.84 -9.88 -23.84
C ILE A 111 24.32 -10.03 -23.98
N THR A 112 23.84 -11.03 -24.72
CA THR A 112 22.40 -11.25 -24.94
C THR A 112 21.66 -11.55 -23.63
N LEU A 113 22.28 -12.31 -22.73
CA LEU A 113 21.73 -12.58 -21.39
C LEU A 113 21.71 -11.32 -20.53
N ALA A 114 22.76 -10.50 -20.60
CA ALA A 114 22.81 -9.22 -19.89
C ALA A 114 21.71 -8.26 -20.38
N LEU A 115 21.44 -8.18 -21.69
CA LEU A 115 20.37 -7.38 -22.25
C LEU A 115 18.97 -7.88 -21.83
N LYS A 116 18.75 -9.21 -21.81
CA LYS A 116 17.50 -9.80 -21.29
C LYS A 116 17.31 -9.48 -19.81
N ALA A 117 18.37 -9.63 -19.01
CA ALA A 117 18.35 -9.32 -17.59
C ALA A 117 18.04 -7.83 -17.34
N LEU A 118 18.65 -6.93 -18.13
CA LEU A 118 18.38 -5.50 -18.10
C LEU A 118 16.91 -5.20 -18.44
N SER A 119 16.38 -5.78 -19.51
CA SER A 119 14.98 -5.61 -19.91
C SER A 119 14.01 -6.06 -18.81
N ASN A 120 14.26 -7.22 -18.20
CA ASN A 120 13.46 -7.73 -17.07
C ASN A 120 13.55 -6.81 -15.85
N ARG A 121 14.75 -6.31 -15.53
CA ARG A 121 14.98 -5.37 -14.43
C ARG A 121 14.21 -4.05 -14.66
N LEU A 122 14.26 -3.48 -15.86
CA LEU A 122 13.52 -2.26 -16.20
C LEU A 122 11.99 -2.46 -16.16
N ARG A 123 11.50 -3.65 -16.56
CA ARG A 123 10.07 -4.03 -16.46
C ARG A 123 9.62 -4.18 -15.01
N GLY A 124 10.41 -4.87 -14.18
CA GLY A 124 10.17 -5.05 -12.75
C GLY A 124 10.09 -3.70 -12.02
N ASN A 125 11.04 -2.81 -12.32
CA ASN A 125 11.10 -1.45 -11.76
C ASN A 125 10.12 -0.46 -12.42
N LYS A 126 9.26 -0.93 -13.35
CA LYS A 126 8.22 -0.13 -14.00
C LYS A 126 8.74 1.11 -14.75
N VAL A 127 10.02 1.15 -15.13
CA VAL A 127 10.67 2.34 -15.70
C VAL A 127 9.97 2.80 -16.98
N LEU A 128 9.73 1.87 -17.91
CA LEU A 128 9.03 2.15 -19.18
C LEU A 128 7.60 2.64 -18.97
N GLN A 129 6.88 2.04 -18.01
CA GLN A 129 5.50 2.43 -17.70
C GLN A 129 5.44 3.84 -17.11
N THR A 130 6.35 4.15 -16.19
CA THR A 130 6.46 5.47 -15.57
C THR A 130 6.83 6.54 -16.60
N TRP A 131 7.83 6.27 -17.44
CA TRP A 131 8.23 7.16 -18.53
C TRP A 131 7.04 7.48 -19.45
N LYS A 132 6.30 6.46 -19.90
CA LYS A 132 5.10 6.64 -20.74
C LYS A 132 4.02 7.49 -20.08
N TYR A 133 3.80 7.35 -18.76
CA TYR A 133 2.85 8.20 -18.03
C TYR A 133 3.35 9.63 -17.78
N GLN A 134 4.66 9.84 -17.80
CA GLN A 134 5.28 11.16 -17.63
C GLN A 134 5.37 11.95 -18.93
N MET A 135 5.31 11.28 -20.10
CA MET A 135 5.32 11.95 -21.41
C MET A 135 4.24 13.04 -21.56
N ARG A 136 3.12 12.93 -20.83
CA ARG A 136 2.04 13.93 -20.82
C ARG A 136 1.51 14.11 -19.40
N HIS A 137 1.05 15.32 -19.08
CA HIS A 137 0.40 15.57 -17.79
C HIS A 137 -0.92 14.79 -17.67
N GLU A 138 -1.00 13.89 -16.69
CA GLU A 138 -2.23 13.23 -16.29
C GLU A 138 -2.92 14.05 -15.17
N LYS A 139 -4.12 14.56 -15.44
CA LYS A 139 -4.93 15.28 -14.44
C LYS A 139 -5.10 14.43 -13.17
N LYS A 140 -5.02 15.05 -11.99
CA LYS A 140 -5.09 14.38 -10.67
C LYS A 140 -6.29 13.43 -10.52
N GLY A 141 -7.49 13.86 -10.96
CA GLY A 141 -8.70 13.05 -10.89
C GLY A 141 -8.66 11.81 -11.79
N VAL A 142 -8.07 11.94 -12.98
CA VAL A 142 -7.88 10.83 -13.94
C VAL A 142 -6.88 9.82 -13.36
N LYS A 143 -5.75 10.31 -12.82
CA LYS A 143 -4.75 9.48 -12.14
C LYS A 143 -5.35 8.67 -10.99
N ARG A 144 -6.19 9.29 -10.15
CA ARG A 144 -6.88 8.61 -9.03
C ARG A 144 -7.79 7.50 -9.54
N ARG A 145 -8.66 7.77 -10.51
CA ARG A 145 -9.57 6.77 -11.13
C ARG A 145 -8.79 5.61 -11.73
N ARG A 146 -7.72 5.90 -12.48
CA ARG A 146 -6.84 4.88 -13.05
C ARG A 146 -6.22 3.99 -11.96
N LEU A 147 -5.65 4.58 -10.91
CA LEU A 147 -5.00 3.81 -9.84
C LEU A 147 -5.99 2.94 -9.05
N VAL A 148 -7.23 3.42 -8.82
CA VAL A 148 -8.29 2.61 -8.20
C VAL A 148 -8.64 1.42 -9.10
N SER A 149 -8.93 1.66 -10.39
CA SER A 149 -9.21 0.60 -11.36
C SER A 149 -8.06 -0.42 -11.48
N GLN A 150 -6.81 0.04 -11.49
CA GLN A 150 -5.64 -0.86 -11.53
C GLN A 150 -5.52 -1.70 -10.27
N ARG A 151 -5.73 -1.11 -9.08
CA ARG A 151 -5.72 -1.85 -7.81
C ARG A 151 -6.81 -2.92 -7.78
N TRP A 152 -8.02 -2.57 -8.22
CA TRP A 152 -9.13 -3.52 -8.31
C TRP A 152 -8.81 -4.70 -9.23
N ARG A 153 -8.36 -4.44 -10.46
CA ARG A 153 -7.98 -5.51 -11.41
C ARG A 153 -6.89 -6.43 -10.88
N ARG A 154 -5.91 -5.88 -10.15
CA ARG A 154 -4.85 -6.69 -9.52
C ARG A 154 -5.40 -7.60 -8.42
N ARG A 155 -6.25 -7.06 -7.53
CA ARG A 155 -6.90 -7.83 -6.47
C ARG A 155 -7.82 -8.90 -7.05
N PHE A 156 -8.66 -8.54 -8.00
CA PHE A 156 -9.54 -9.48 -8.69
C PHE A 156 -8.75 -10.64 -9.32
N ALA A 157 -7.71 -10.32 -10.11
CA ALA A 157 -6.87 -11.36 -10.71
C ALA A 157 -6.17 -12.25 -9.68
N HIS A 158 -5.76 -11.69 -8.53
CA HIS A 158 -5.20 -12.46 -7.43
C HIS A 158 -6.21 -13.44 -6.84
N GLU A 159 -7.42 -12.96 -6.52
CA GLU A 159 -8.49 -13.82 -5.98
C GLU A 159 -8.90 -14.91 -6.97
N VAL A 160 -9.03 -14.57 -8.27
CA VAL A 160 -9.30 -15.55 -9.33
C VAL A 160 -8.22 -16.63 -9.37
N ARG A 161 -6.93 -16.25 -9.33
CA ARG A 161 -5.83 -17.23 -9.30
C ARG A 161 -5.88 -18.12 -8.06
N ARG A 162 -6.17 -17.58 -6.88
CA ARG A 162 -6.30 -18.38 -5.65
C ARG A 162 -7.40 -19.41 -5.77
N LYS A 163 -8.56 -19.01 -6.31
CA LYS A 163 -9.69 -19.91 -6.53
C LYS A 163 -9.35 -20.99 -7.57
N ILE A 164 -8.70 -20.65 -8.67
CA ILE A 164 -8.25 -21.63 -9.68
C ILE A 164 -7.27 -22.63 -9.06
N VAL A 165 -6.30 -22.16 -8.27
CA VAL A 165 -5.34 -23.03 -7.59
C VAL A 165 -6.05 -24.00 -6.65
N LEU A 166 -7.07 -23.54 -5.91
CA LEU A 166 -7.89 -24.40 -5.06
C LEU A 166 -8.61 -25.48 -5.89
N VAL A 167 -9.29 -25.10 -6.97
CA VAL A 167 -9.99 -26.06 -7.85
C VAL A 167 -9.02 -27.09 -8.42
N GLN A 168 -7.88 -26.65 -8.94
CA GLN A 168 -6.84 -27.55 -9.44
C GLN A 168 -6.29 -28.49 -8.35
N SER A 169 -6.26 -28.05 -7.09
CA SER A 169 -5.83 -28.89 -5.97
C SER A 169 -6.87 -29.94 -5.59
N ILE A 170 -8.16 -29.63 -5.68
CA ILE A 170 -9.28 -30.56 -5.46
C ILE A 170 -9.29 -31.61 -6.58
N GLN A 171 -9.20 -31.16 -7.84
CA GLN A 171 -9.12 -32.04 -9.00
C GLN A 171 -7.92 -32.99 -8.95
N ARG A 172 -6.75 -32.49 -8.51
CA ARG A 172 -5.55 -33.33 -8.31
C ARG A 172 -5.71 -34.38 -7.20
N ARG A 173 -6.63 -34.18 -6.26
CA ARG A 173 -6.98 -35.16 -5.21
C ARG A 173 -8.04 -36.17 -5.67
N GLY A 174 -8.64 -35.98 -6.84
CA GLY A 174 -9.67 -36.87 -7.38
C GLY A 174 -11.07 -36.68 -6.78
N GLN A 175 -11.36 -35.49 -6.22
CA GLN A 175 -12.70 -35.08 -5.78
C GLN A 175 -13.40 -34.22 -6.84
#